data_AF-A0AAU6SFV5-F1
#
_entry.id   AF-A0AAU6SFV5-F1
#
_cell.length_a   1.000
_cell.length_b   1.000
_cell.length_c   1.000
_cell.angle_alpha   90.00
_cell.angle_beta   90.00
_cell.angle_gamma   90.00
#
_symmetry.space_group_name_H-M   'P 1'
#
loop_
_entity.id
_entity.type
_entity.pdbx_description
1 polymer ?
#
loop_
_entity_poly.entity_id
_entity_poly.type
_entity_poly.pdbx_seq_one_letter_code
_entity_poly.pdbx_strand_id
1 'polypeptide(L)'
;MIFVINRAWAPGAGDQATYDATRMYWKVGATTRERAVYALGVAGGVVRGAYRIESWHSGDAKGRWGFHGVPAPELHVVGTSVERLAPPRGAANPVRLYLDGIPPSEQQPVGVIARELNVEPLARIMYGQRELFHSNFLAWFFDALPELADAVFRDLSVDIEDDATRHRHVERERENLDLVLHWPDAAPLVIENKVFSLPEANQLHEYRAKTARWKGAASQHVLLSMSSPREPIDGWNYLSYQDLAERIDVALGDVEAEGYEIETIRRYSRVVRLLSALLDTTVVHSPSESTWLDSAELAEIDSSQTRTALRKLRARRVQTVLAAEGPGVGWTEAAISHGHPLVGWRRHISVDGVEIQAGWQYQEGQFRLCAVLPHLSGRSVADRQAREAFASEHPELFDLTSLSDILASPDSDAKPRGHFGHFAPDFVYRYVKVPDQSVQGLIDATHAVNSSLESIGAAVHGRPMSG
;
A
#
# COMPACT_ATOMS: atom_id res chain seq x y z
N MET A 1 6.62 -10.40 -19.89
CA MET A 1 5.28 -11.00 -20.11
C MET A 1 4.56 -11.09 -18.78
N ILE A 2 3.23 -10.94 -18.77
CA ILE A 2 2.41 -11.17 -17.58
C ILE A 2 1.50 -12.37 -17.82
N PHE A 3 1.41 -13.25 -16.83
CA PHE A 3 0.54 -14.41 -16.77
C PHE A 3 -0.42 -14.25 -15.60
N VAL A 4 -1.72 -14.14 -15.88
CA VAL A 4 -2.74 -14.09 -14.84
C VAL A 4 -3.04 -15.50 -14.35
N ILE A 5 -2.65 -15.78 -13.10
CA ILE A 5 -2.67 -17.11 -12.48
C ILE A 5 -3.76 -17.28 -11.42
N ASN A 6 -4.75 -16.38 -11.38
CA ASN A 6 -5.84 -16.37 -10.37
C ASN A 6 -6.48 -17.74 -10.10
N ARG A 7 -6.61 -18.60 -11.12
CA ARG A 7 -7.24 -19.94 -10.98
C ARG A 7 -6.30 -21.03 -10.48
N ALA A 8 -5.00 -20.85 -10.64
CA ALA A 8 -3.97 -21.84 -10.34
C ALA A 8 -3.13 -21.46 -9.11
N TRP A 9 -3.46 -20.36 -8.45
CA TRP A 9 -2.72 -19.79 -7.34
C TRP A 9 -3.67 -19.59 -6.14
N ALA A 10 -3.20 -19.94 -4.95
CA ALA A 10 -3.95 -19.80 -3.70
C ALA A 10 -3.18 -18.91 -2.71
N PRO A 11 -3.89 -18.17 -1.82
CA PRO A 11 -3.24 -17.47 -0.71
C PRO A 11 -2.36 -18.43 0.12
N GLY A 12 -1.10 -18.05 0.35
CA GLY A 12 -0.12 -18.89 1.05
C GLY A 12 0.66 -19.87 0.18
N ALA A 13 0.43 -19.89 -1.15
CA ALA A 13 1.27 -20.63 -2.07
C ALA A 13 2.72 -20.14 -2.02
N GLY A 14 3.65 -21.04 -1.71
CA GLY A 14 5.08 -20.74 -1.71
C GLY A 14 5.65 -20.49 -3.11
N ASP A 15 6.91 -20.08 -3.17
CA ASP A 15 7.60 -19.69 -4.42
C ASP A 15 7.51 -20.75 -5.50
N GLN A 16 7.69 -22.03 -5.14
CA GLN A 16 7.63 -23.14 -6.08
C GLN A 16 6.23 -23.29 -6.70
N ALA A 17 5.17 -23.24 -5.89
CA ALA A 17 3.80 -23.33 -6.38
C ALA A 17 3.43 -22.14 -7.28
N THR A 18 3.91 -20.94 -6.92
CA THR A 18 3.75 -19.74 -7.75
C THR A 18 4.49 -19.86 -9.08
N TYR A 19 5.71 -20.40 -9.07
CA TYR A 19 6.49 -20.66 -10.28
C TYR A 19 5.80 -21.70 -11.16
N ASP A 20 5.34 -22.80 -10.58
CA ASP A 20 4.62 -23.85 -11.30
C ASP A 20 3.36 -23.31 -11.96
N ALA A 21 2.55 -22.51 -11.25
CA ALA A 21 1.38 -21.83 -11.81
C ALA A 21 1.76 -20.88 -12.95
N THR A 22 2.89 -20.18 -12.85
CA THR A 22 3.36 -19.19 -13.84
C THR A 22 3.95 -19.84 -15.09
N ARG A 23 4.65 -20.96 -14.96
CA ARG A 23 5.38 -21.64 -16.06
C ARG A 23 4.54 -22.62 -16.88
N MET A 24 3.25 -22.71 -16.57
CA MET A 24 2.26 -23.58 -17.23
C MET A 24 2.20 -23.39 -18.76
N TYR A 25 1.33 -24.16 -19.40
CA TYR A 25 1.13 -24.12 -20.85
C TYR A 25 0.20 -22.98 -21.28
N TRP A 26 0.80 -21.92 -21.83
CA TRP A 26 0.10 -20.72 -22.28
C TRP A 26 0.09 -20.59 -23.80
N LYS A 27 -0.92 -19.93 -24.37
CA LYS A 27 -0.94 -19.62 -25.81
C LYS A 27 0.04 -18.47 -26.11
N VAL A 28 1.24 -18.81 -26.57
CA VAL A 28 2.33 -17.86 -26.88
C VAL A 28 2.87 -18.14 -28.28
N GLY A 29 2.93 -17.12 -29.13
CA GLY A 29 3.42 -17.21 -30.53
C GLY A 29 4.95 -17.19 -30.64
N ALA A 30 5.49 -17.59 -31.80
CA ALA A 30 6.93 -17.72 -32.03
C ALA A 30 7.69 -16.40 -31.79
N THR A 31 7.25 -15.30 -32.39
CA THR A 31 7.86 -13.96 -32.22
C THR A 31 7.88 -13.49 -30.77
N THR A 32 6.87 -13.86 -29.98
CA THR A 32 6.84 -13.54 -28.55
C THR A 32 7.90 -14.33 -27.79
N ARG A 33 8.06 -15.62 -28.09
CA ARG A 33 9.05 -16.48 -27.42
C ARG A 33 10.48 -16.02 -27.68
N GLU A 34 10.76 -15.53 -28.88
CA GLU A 34 12.08 -14.97 -29.26
C GLU A 34 12.41 -13.67 -28.51
N ARG A 35 11.41 -12.87 -28.17
CA ARG A 35 11.59 -11.54 -27.58
C ARG A 35 11.41 -11.49 -26.07
N ALA A 36 10.68 -12.43 -25.48
CA ALA A 36 10.30 -12.38 -24.08
C ALA A 36 11.48 -12.76 -23.17
N VAL A 37 11.93 -11.79 -22.36
CA VAL A 37 13.03 -11.98 -21.39
C VAL A 37 12.51 -12.39 -20.00
N TYR A 38 11.37 -11.82 -19.58
CA TYR A 38 10.81 -12.03 -18.25
C TYR A 38 9.36 -12.51 -18.27
N ALA A 39 9.00 -13.30 -17.27
CA ALA A 39 7.67 -13.81 -16.98
C ALA A 39 7.24 -13.38 -15.57
N LEU A 40 6.10 -12.69 -15.47
CA LEU A 40 5.50 -12.30 -14.19
C LEU A 40 4.23 -13.10 -13.96
N GLY A 41 4.14 -13.83 -12.85
CA GLY A 41 2.92 -14.48 -12.38
C GLY A 41 2.10 -13.51 -11.55
N VAL A 42 0.88 -13.21 -11.96
CA VAL A 42 0.02 -12.19 -11.34
C VAL A 42 -1.25 -12.83 -10.80
N ALA A 43 -1.52 -12.61 -9.52
CA ALA A 43 -2.75 -13.05 -8.86
C ALA A 43 -3.35 -11.93 -8.00
N GLY A 44 -4.63 -11.64 -8.23
CA GLY A 44 -5.36 -10.55 -7.55
C GLY A 44 -4.74 -9.18 -7.82
N GLY A 45 -4.35 -8.90 -9.07
CA GLY A 45 -3.72 -7.63 -9.47
C GLY A 45 -2.27 -7.44 -8.98
N VAL A 46 -1.70 -8.41 -8.25
CA VAL A 46 -0.36 -8.31 -7.66
C VAL A 46 0.60 -9.30 -8.31
N VAL A 47 1.83 -8.89 -8.55
CA VAL A 47 2.91 -9.80 -8.99
C VAL A 47 3.27 -10.74 -7.84
N ARG A 48 3.00 -12.03 -8.00
CA ARG A 48 3.33 -13.08 -7.03
C ARG A 48 4.68 -13.72 -7.28
N GLY A 49 5.14 -13.71 -8.53
CA GLY A 49 6.47 -14.22 -8.88
C GLY A 49 7.00 -13.54 -10.15
N ALA A 50 8.32 -13.40 -10.22
CA ALA A 50 9.02 -12.81 -11.34
C ALA A 50 10.19 -13.73 -11.75
N TYR A 51 10.27 -14.07 -13.03
CA TYR A 51 11.20 -15.06 -13.53
C TYR A 51 11.88 -14.58 -14.82
N ARG A 52 13.19 -14.82 -14.93
CA ARG A 52 13.92 -14.72 -16.19
C ARG A 52 13.70 -15.99 -16.99
N ILE A 53 13.27 -15.85 -18.23
CA ILE A 53 13.01 -16.98 -19.12
C ILE A 53 14.35 -17.43 -19.71
N GLU A 54 14.70 -18.71 -19.52
CA GLU A 54 15.92 -19.29 -20.08
C GLU A 54 15.63 -20.10 -21.36
N SER A 55 14.51 -20.81 -21.39
CA SER A 55 14.09 -21.58 -22.56
C SER A 55 12.58 -21.80 -22.61
N TRP A 56 12.09 -22.12 -23.81
CA TRP A 56 10.70 -22.45 -24.07
C TRP A 56 10.56 -23.91 -24.46
N HIS A 57 9.47 -24.56 -24.03
CA HIS A 57 9.13 -25.92 -24.42
C HIS A 57 7.65 -26.03 -24.80
N SER A 58 7.34 -26.93 -25.75
CA SER A 58 5.97 -27.14 -26.21
C SER A 58 5.17 -27.94 -25.18
N GLY A 59 3.90 -27.56 -24.99
CA GLY A 59 2.93 -28.40 -24.27
C GLY A 59 2.18 -29.36 -25.18
N ASP A 60 1.41 -30.26 -24.57
CA ASP A 60 0.66 -31.31 -25.27
C ASP A 60 -0.43 -30.75 -26.21
N ALA A 61 -0.94 -29.56 -25.89
CA ALA A 61 -1.93 -28.88 -26.72
C ALA A 61 -1.26 -27.97 -27.77
N LYS A 62 -1.70 -28.11 -29.03
CA LYS A 62 -1.19 -27.32 -30.17
C LYS A 62 -1.21 -25.82 -29.88
N GLY A 63 -0.04 -25.19 -29.99
CA GLY A 63 0.14 -23.75 -29.80
C GLY A 63 0.24 -23.28 -28.34
N ARG A 64 0.30 -24.21 -27.37
CA ARG A 64 0.62 -23.88 -25.98
C ARG A 64 2.07 -24.19 -25.63
N TRP A 65 2.68 -23.29 -24.89
CA TRP A 65 4.10 -23.32 -24.55
C TRP A 65 4.27 -23.01 -23.07
N GLY A 66 5.13 -23.77 -22.42
CA GLY A 66 5.67 -23.47 -21.10
C GLY A 66 7.09 -22.92 -21.23
N PHE A 67 7.64 -22.45 -20.12
CA PHE A 67 9.03 -21.99 -20.07
C PHE A 67 9.78 -22.63 -18.90
N HIS A 68 11.11 -22.68 -19.04
CA HIS A 68 12.01 -22.85 -17.91
C HIS A 68 12.64 -21.50 -17.61
N GLY A 69 12.65 -21.13 -16.34
CA GLY A 69 13.23 -19.88 -15.88
C GLY A 69 13.70 -19.96 -14.44
N VAL A 70 14.39 -18.90 -14.04
CA VAL A 70 14.91 -18.72 -12.69
C VAL A 70 14.30 -17.46 -12.08
N PRO A 71 14.18 -17.35 -10.74
CA PRO A 71 13.74 -16.12 -10.10
C PRO A 71 14.53 -14.91 -10.59
N ALA A 72 13.85 -13.77 -10.80
CA ALA A 72 14.41 -12.50 -11.24
C ALA A 72 14.32 -11.45 -10.13
N PRO A 73 15.08 -11.58 -9.01
CA PRO A 73 15.03 -10.65 -7.90
C PRO A 73 15.44 -9.22 -8.29
N GLU A 74 16.27 -9.08 -9.32
CA GLU A 74 16.72 -7.77 -9.83
C GLU A 74 15.60 -6.87 -10.36
N LEU A 75 14.39 -7.41 -10.57
CA LEU A 75 13.25 -6.61 -10.97
C LEU A 75 12.58 -5.90 -9.79
N HIS A 76 12.74 -6.39 -8.55
CA HIS A 76 12.10 -5.85 -7.35
C HIS A 76 10.57 -5.62 -7.48
N VAL A 77 9.89 -6.41 -8.33
CA VAL A 77 8.45 -6.24 -8.64
C VAL A 77 7.53 -7.18 -7.87
N VAL A 78 8.04 -8.21 -7.19
CA VAL A 78 7.17 -9.13 -6.43
C VAL A 78 6.50 -8.37 -5.29
N GLY A 79 5.18 -8.55 -5.14
CA GLY A 79 4.36 -7.78 -4.21
C GLY A 79 3.89 -6.43 -4.76
N THR A 80 4.34 -5.99 -5.93
CA THR A 80 3.85 -4.76 -6.56
C THR A 80 2.50 -4.98 -7.24
N SER A 81 1.64 -3.97 -7.21
CA SER A 81 0.40 -3.97 -7.97
C SER A 81 0.71 -3.71 -9.45
N VAL A 82 0.17 -4.56 -10.29
CA VAL A 82 0.12 -4.42 -11.76
C VAL A 82 -1.33 -4.42 -12.23
N GLU A 83 -2.25 -4.03 -11.35
CA GLU A 83 -3.69 -4.07 -11.56
C GLU A 83 -4.13 -3.30 -12.82
N ARG A 84 -3.52 -2.14 -13.08
CA ARG A 84 -3.72 -1.37 -14.33
C ARG A 84 -3.37 -2.14 -15.62
N LEU A 85 -2.62 -3.23 -15.50
CA LEU A 85 -2.17 -4.09 -16.60
C LEU A 85 -2.95 -5.40 -16.67
N ALA A 86 -3.87 -5.63 -15.72
CA ALA A 86 -4.68 -6.82 -15.69
C ALA A 86 -5.69 -6.83 -16.86
N PRO A 87 -6.00 -8.00 -17.43
CA PRO A 87 -7.14 -8.18 -18.31
C PRO A 87 -8.45 -7.75 -17.62
N PRO A 88 -9.39 -7.13 -18.35
CA PRO A 88 -10.78 -7.16 -17.94
C PRO A 88 -11.20 -8.62 -17.71
N ARG A 89 -12.02 -8.85 -16.67
CA ARG A 89 -12.56 -10.18 -16.36
C ARG A 89 -13.27 -10.76 -17.59
N GLY A 90 -12.94 -12.00 -17.93
CA GLY A 90 -13.49 -12.69 -19.10
C GLY A 90 -12.64 -12.65 -20.38
N ALA A 91 -11.48 -11.96 -20.37
CA ALA A 91 -10.56 -12.02 -21.50
C ALA A 91 -10.14 -13.48 -21.80
N ALA A 92 -10.37 -13.93 -23.03
CA ALA A 92 -10.11 -15.31 -23.47
C ALA A 92 -8.63 -15.74 -23.37
N ASN A 93 -7.71 -14.78 -23.19
CA ASN A 93 -6.28 -15.03 -23.01
C ASN A 93 -5.76 -14.35 -21.72
N PRO A 94 -5.33 -15.12 -20.71
CA PRO A 94 -4.74 -14.60 -19.46
C PRO A 94 -3.29 -14.12 -19.62
N VAL A 95 -2.73 -14.13 -20.84
CA VAL A 95 -1.38 -13.66 -21.14
C VAL A 95 -1.40 -12.20 -21.60
N ARG A 96 -0.46 -11.38 -21.12
CA ARG A 96 -0.20 -10.02 -21.63
C ARG A 96 1.24 -9.86 -22.09
N LEU A 97 1.39 -9.21 -23.23
CA LEU A 97 2.66 -9.03 -23.92
C LEU A 97 3.11 -7.58 -23.77
N TYR A 98 4.20 -7.40 -23.03
CA TYR A 98 4.88 -6.13 -22.82
C TYR A 98 6.33 -6.29 -23.29
N LEU A 99 6.50 -6.55 -24.59
CA LEU A 99 7.81 -6.89 -25.18
C LEU A 99 8.71 -5.66 -25.38
N ASP A 100 8.11 -4.48 -25.34
CA ASP A 100 8.78 -3.17 -25.46
C ASP A 100 8.81 -2.44 -24.10
N GLY A 101 8.55 -3.18 -23.00
CA GLY A 101 8.37 -2.64 -21.67
C GLY A 101 6.90 -2.49 -21.28
N ILE A 102 6.66 -2.35 -19.98
CA ILE A 102 5.34 -2.00 -19.45
C ILE A 102 5.13 -0.51 -19.71
N PRO A 103 4.06 -0.08 -20.41
CA PRO A 103 3.83 1.33 -20.63
C PRO A 103 3.67 2.03 -19.29
N PRO A 104 4.24 3.24 -19.08
CA PRO A 104 3.92 4.02 -17.88
C PRO A 104 2.39 4.18 -17.79
N SER A 105 1.84 4.28 -16.58
CA SER A 105 0.44 4.71 -16.47
C SER A 105 0.35 6.06 -17.18
N GLU A 106 -0.65 6.29 -18.03
CA GLU A 106 -0.97 7.66 -18.41
C GLU A 106 -1.31 8.39 -17.10
N GLN A 107 -0.32 9.07 -16.53
CA GLN A 107 -0.50 9.84 -15.33
C GLN A 107 -1.35 11.03 -15.74
N GLN A 108 -2.66 10.89 -15.62
CA GLN A 108 -3.51 12.06 -15.61
C GLN A 108 -3.00 12.95 -14.48
N PRO A 109 -2.68 14.22 -14.76
CA PRO A 109 -2.24 15.14 -13.72
C PRO A 109 -3.26 15.12 -12.56
N VAL A 110 -2.78 15.13 -11.31
CA VAL A 110 -3.64 15.11 -10.10
C VAL A 110 -4.75 16.16 -10.22
N GLY A 111 -4.45 17.32 -10.78
CA GLY A 111 -5.42 18.39 -11.01
C GLY A 111 -6.58 18.03 -11.96
N VAL A 112 -6.32 17.25 -13.01
CA VAL A 112 -7.38 16.74 -13.90
C VAL A 112 -8.32 15.81 -13.13
N ILE A 113 -7.75 14.83 -12.42
CA ILE A 113 -8.51 13.86 -11.61
C ILE A 113 -9.33 14.60 -10.53
N ALA A 114 -8.71 15.56 -9.85
CA ALA A 114 -9.33 16.36 -8.81
C ALA A 114 -10.52 17.16 -9.36
N ARG A 115 -10.38 17.81 -10.51
CA ARG A 115 -11.49 18.53 -11.17
C ARG A 115 -12.65 17.60 -11.51
N GLU A 116 -12.38 16.41 -12.04
CA GLU A 116 -13.43 15.43 -12.34
C GLU A 116 -14.16 14.95 -11.08
N LEU A 117 -13.43 14.65 -10.01
CA LEU A 117 -14.03 14.32 -8.71
C LEU A 117 -14.86 15.49 -8.16
N ASN A 118 -14.38 16.73 -8.32
CA ASN A 118 -15.05 17.92 -7.79
C ASN A 118 -16.40 18.21 -8.49
N VAL A 119 -16.58 17.80 -9.75
CA VAL A 119 -17.85 17.98 -10.47
C VAL A 119 -18.81 16.81 -10.32
N GLU A 120 -18.37 15.65 -9.82
CA GLU A 120 -19.19 14.45 -9.67
C GLU A 120 -19.99 14.49 -8.34
N PRO A 121 -21.34 14.54 -8.38
CA PRO A 121 -22.16 14.63 -7.17
C PRO A 121 -21.92 13.50 -6.16
N LEU A 122 -21.71 12.25 -6.62
CA LEU A 122 -21.46 11.13 -5.71
C LEU A 122 -20.13 11.29 -4.95
N ALA A 123 -19.10 11.87 -5.58
CA ALA A 123 -17.84 12.17 -4.90
C ALA A 123 -18.02 13.26 -3.82
N ARG A 124 -18.88 14.27 -4.06
CA ARG A 124 -19.21 15.29 -3.06
C ARG A 124 -19.93 14.71 -1.85
N ILE A 125 -20.84 13.79 -2.07
CA ILE A 125 -21.57 13.10 -0.99
C ILE A 125 -20.60 12.21 -0.18
N MET A 126 -19.70 11.48 -0.86
CA MET A 126 -18.69 10.63 -0.22
C MET A 126 -17.81 11.40 0.78
N TYR A 127 -17.52 12.68 0.55
CA TYR A 127 -16.70 13.47 1.46
C TYR A 127 -17.29 13.62 2.88
N GLY A 128 -18.60 13.42 3.06
CA GLY A 128 -19.24 13.46 4.37
C GLY A 128 -18.79 12.33 5.30
N GLN A 129 -18.79 11.09 4.82
CA GLN A 129 -18.29 9.91 5.54
C GLN A 129 -17.80 8.85 4.54
N ARG A 130 -16.48 8.78 4.37
CA ARG A 130 -15.84 8.08 3.24
C ARG A 130 -16.14 6.58 3.22
N GLU A 131 -15.79 5.85 4.28
CA GLU A 131 -16.02 4.39 4.33
C GLU A 131 -17.52 4.06 4.36
N LEU A 132 -18.30 4.80 5.15
CA LEU A 132 -19.74 4.58 5.27
C LEU A 132 -20.48 4.83 3.95
N PHE A 133 -20.09 5.86 3.18
CA PHE A 133 -20.70 6.14 1.87
C PHE A 133 -20.66 4.92 0.96
N HIS A 134 -19.50 4.28 0.84
CA HIS A 134 -19.36 3.11 -0.03
C HIS A 134 -20.16 1.93 0.52
N SER A 135 -20.11 1.67 1.82
CA SER A 135 -20.88 0.57 2.41
C SER A 135 -22.41 0.79 2.23
N ASN A 136 -22.89 2.02 2.41
CA ASN A 136 -24.29 2.39 2.15
C ASN A 136 -24.67 2.16 0.69
N PHE A 137 -23.81 2.61 -0.21
CA PHE A 137 -24.04 2.53 -1.64
C PHE A 137 -24.13 1.07 -2.09
N LEU A 138 -23.20 0.22 -1.65
CA LEU A 138 -23.17 -1.19 -2.02
C LEU A 138 -24.35 -1.97 -1.44
N ALA A 139 -24.79 -1.65 -0.22
CA ALA A 139 -26.02 -2.23 0.34
C ALA A 139 -27.26 -1.84 -0.47
N TRP A 140 -27.41 -0.55 -0.80
CA TRP A 140 -28.51 -0.10 -1.66
C TRP A 140 -28.46 -0.76 -3.04
N PHE A 141 -27.28 -0.84 -3.66
CA PHE A 141 -27.10 -1.51 -4.95
C PHE A 141 -27.54 -2.98 -4.87
N PHE A 142 -27.16 -3.69 -3.81
CA PHE A 142 -27.52 -5.09 -3.59
C PHE A 142 -29.04 -5.32 -3.52
N ASP A 143 -29.78 -4.42 -2.86
CA ASP A 143 -31.23 -4.53 -2.69
C ASP A 143 -32.00 -4.01 -3.91
N ALA A 144 -31.59 -2.88 -4.48
CA ALA A 144 -32.35 -2.17 -5.51
C ALA A 144 -32.19 -2.78 -6.90
N LEU A 145 -31.05 -3.41 -7.20
CA LEU A 145 -30.70 -3.94 -8.52
C LEU A 145 -30.18 -5.39 -8.40
N PRO A 146 -31.03 -6.35 -7.99
CA PRO A 146 -30.58 -7.69 -7.58
C PRO A 146 -29.84 -8.44 -8.69
N GLU A 147 -30.34 -8.40 -9.94
CA GLU A 147 -29.70 -9.09 -11.08
C GLU A 147 -28.29 -8.57 -11.37
N LEU A 148 -28.12 -7.23 -11.37
CA LEU A 148 -26.82 -6.59 -11.56
C LEU A 148 -25.89 -6.86 -10.37
N ALA A 149 -26.40 -6.76 -9.15
CA ALA A 149 -25.62 -7.04 -7.95
C ALA A 149 -25.15 -8.50 -7.91
N ASP A 150 -25.98 -9.45 -8.36
CA ASP A 150 -25.61 -10.87 -8.43
C ASP A 150 -24.50 -11.09 -9.47
N ALA A 151 -24.58 -10.45 -10.63
CA ALA A 151 -23.50 -10.47 -11.61
C ALA A 151 -22.17 -9.90 -11.06
N VAL A 152 -22.22 -8.97 -10.11
CA VAL A 152 -21.04 -8.36 -9.49
C VAL A 152 -20.48 -9.18 -8.32
N PHE A 153 -21.32 -9.76 -7.47
CA PHE A 153 -20.91 -10.31 -6.17
C PHE A 153 -21.12 -11.81 -6.00
N ARG A 154 -21.99 -12.46 -6.77
CA ARG A 154 -22.43 -13.85 -6.46
C ARG A 154 -21.29 -14.86 -6.53
N ASP A 155 -20.32 -14.66 -7.43
CA ASP A 155 -19.12 -15.50 -7.61
C ASP A 155 -18.09 -15.35 -6.47
N LEU A 156 -18.28 -14.38 -5.57
CA LEU A 156 -17.47 -14.22 -4.36
C LEU A 156 -17.99 -15.04 -3.18
N SER A 157 -19.20 -15.62 -3.32
CA SER A 157 -19.75 -16.55 -2.34
C SER A 157 -19.72 -17.99 -2.85
N VAL A 158 -20.11 -18.93 -1.99
CA VAL A 158 -20.24 -20.36 -2.30
C VAL A 158 -21.70 -20.78 -2.19
N ASP A 159 -22.12 -21.62 -3.13
CA ASP A 159 -23.46 -22.20 -3.14
C ASP A 159 -23.65 -23.10 -1.93
N ILE A 160 -24.85 -23.07 -1.36
CA ILE A 160 -25.28 -23.97 -0.30
C ILE A 160 -26.56 -24.67 -0.75
N GLU A 161 -26.93 -25.77 -0.09
CA GLU A 161 -28.24 -26.37 -0.33
C GLU A 161 -29.33 -25.33 -0.04
N ASP A 162 -30.22 -25.14 -1.02
CA ASP A 162 -31.29 -24.15 -0.99
C ASP A 162 -32.11 -24.31 0.29
N ASP A 163 -31.98 -23.33 1.17
CA ASP A 163 -32.78 -23.22 2.38
C ASP A 163 -33.91 -22.24 2.06
N ALA A 164 -35.02 -22.77 1.56
CA ALA A 164 -36.20 -22.00 1.14
C ALA A 164 -36.77 -21.05 2.21
N THR A 165 -36.24 -21.09 3.44
CA THR A 165 -36.57 -20.14 4.52
C THR A 165 -35.71 -18.88 4.53
N ARG A 166 -34.55 -18.88 3.86
CA ARG A 166 -33.63 -17.73 3.77
C ARG A 166 -34.06 -16.78 2.66
N HIS A 167 -33.98 -15.49 2.95
CA HIS A 167 -34.34 -14.42 2.03
C HIS A 167 -33.13 -13.53 1.76
N ARG A 168 -33.09 -12.96 0.54
CA ARG A 168 -32.10 -11.95 0.16
C ARG A 168 -32.22 -10.76 1.11
N HIS A 169 -31.11 -10.37 1.71
CA HIS A 169 -31.00 -9.13 2.47
C HIS A 169 -29.53 -8.77 2.67
N VAL A 170 -29.28 -7.51 3.01
CA VAL A 170 -27.96 -7.01 3.41
C VAL A 170 -28.00 -6.49 4.85
N GLU A 171 -27.00 -6.86 5.63
CA GLU A 171 -26.77 -6.29 6.95
C GLU A 171 -25.57 -5.35 6.89
N ARG A 172 -25.67 -4.25 7.62
CA ARG A 172 -24.61 -3.26 7.76
C ARG A 172 -24.21 -3.12 9.21
N GLU A 173 -22.91 -2.91 9.44
CA GLU A 173 -22.33 -2.69 10.78
C GLU A 173 -22.61 -3.82 11.79
N ARG A 174 -22.96 -5.02 11.30
CA ARG A 174 -23.22 -6.21 12.13
C ARG A 174 -21.93 -6.63 12.83
N GLU A 175 -21.91 -6.57 14.15
CA GLU A 175 -20.71 -6.88 14.97
C GLU A 175 -19.45 -6.10 14.55
N ASN A 176 -19.64 -4.87 14.03
CA ASN A 176 -18.61 -3.99 13.45
C ASN A 176 -18.06 -4.42 12.08
N LEU A 177 -18.74 -5.33 11.37
CA LEU A 177 -18.45 -5.65 9.97
C LEU A 177 -19.14 -4.65 9.06
N ASP A 178 -18.45 -4.14 8.04
CA ASP A 178 -19.02 -3.11 7.18
C ASP A 178 -20.27 -3.57 6.43
N LEU A 179 -20.23 -4.77 5.82
CA LEU A 179 -21.30 -5.34 5.02
C LEU A 179 -21.37 -6.87 5.14
N VAL A 180 -22.60 -7.40 5.17
CA VAL A 180 -22.88 -8.84 5.05
C VAL A 180 -24.01 -9.03 4.05
N LEU A 181 -23.72 -9.65 2.91
CA LEU A 181 -24.70 -9.95 1.87
C LEU A 181 -25.22 -11.38 2.06
N HIS A 182 -26.54 -11.55 1.97
CA HIS A 182 -27.20 -12.84 2.08
C HIS A 182 -28.02 -13.13 0.83
N TRP A 183 -27.87 -14.36 0.34
CA TRP A 183 -28.74 -14.97 -0.68
C TRP A 183 -29.45 -16.19 -0.07
N PRO A 184 -30.60 -16.61 -0.64
CA PRO A 184 -31.28 -17.84 -0.21
C PRO A 184 -30.41 -19.10 -0.35
N ASP A 185 -29.64 -19.17 -1.43
CA ASP A 185 -28.92 -20.33 -1.95
C ASP A 185 -27.39 -20.20 -1.83
N ALA A 186 -26.89 -19.21 -1.08
CA ALA A 186 -25.46 -18.99 -0.90
C ALA A 186 -25.06 -18.80 0.57
N ALA A 187 -23.80 -19.09 0.87
CA ALA A 187 -23.20 -18.69 2.14
C ALA A 187 -23.20 -17.15 2.29
N PRO A 188 -23.22 -16.62 3.53
CA PRO A 188 -23.10 -15.18 3.75
C PRO A 188 -21.77 -14.65 3.22
N LEU A 189 -21.78 -13.53 2.49
CA LEU A 189 -20.58 -12.85 2.04
C LEU A 189 -20.32 -11.61 2.90
N VAL A 190 -19.24 -11.66 3.68
CA VAL A 190 -18.77 -10.55 4.50
C VAL A 190 -17.82 -9.69 3.68
N ILE A 191 -18.09 -8.40 3.57
CA ILE A 191 -17.23 -7.43 2.91
C ILE A 191 -16.73 -6.44 3.96
N GLU A 192 -15.41 -6.40 4.16
CA GLU A 192 -14.73 -5.35 4.92
C GLU A 192 -14.20 -4.29 3.95
N ASN A 193 -14.55 -3.04 4.19
CA ASN A 193 -14.27 -1.92 3.30
C ASN A 193 -13.15 -1.02 3.85
N LYS A 194 -12.12 -0.75 3.03
CA LYS A 194 -10.99 0.13 3.35
C LYS A 194 -10.60 1.03 2.17
N VAL A 195 -11.07 2.27 2.19
CA VAL A 195 -10.83 3.23 1.08
C VAL A 195 -9.56 4.06 1.30
N PHE A 196 -9.39 4.63 2.50
CA PHE A 196 -8.31 5.56 2.83
C PHE A 196 -7.47 5.11 4.04
N SER A 197 -7.66 3.87 4.44
CA SER A 197 -6.99 3.18 5.53
C SER A 197 -6.29 1.95 4.96
N LEU A 198 -5.19 1.51 5.59
CA LEU A 198 -4.62 0.20 5.23
C LEU A 198 -5.32 -0.87 6.08
N PRO A 199 -5.57 -2.05 5.51
CA PRO A 199 -6.09 -3.18 6.28
C PRO A 199 -5.12 -3.58 7.39
N GLU A 200 -5.64 -3.85 8.59
CA GLU A 200 -4.88 -4.35 9.73
C GLU A 200 -5.18 -5.84 9.94
N ALA A 201 -4.15 -6.69 9.90
CA ALA A 201 -4.31 -8.14 9.94
C ALA A 201 -5.01 -8.64 11.22
N ASN A 202 -4.71 -8.03 12.37
CA ASN A 202 -5.33 -8.41 13.65
C ASN A 202 -6.84 -8.18 13.65
N GLN A 203 -7.29 -7.03 13.14
CA GLN A 203 -8.72 -6.71 13.01
C GLN A 203 -9.43 -7.75 12.13
N LEU A 204 -8.84 -8.09 10.99
CA LEU A 204 -9.41 -9.06 10.05
C LEU A 204 -9.45 -10.48 10.63
N HIS A 205 -8.49 -10.85 11.47
CA HIS A 205 -8.51 -12.11 12.22
C HIS A 205 -9.65 -12.15 13.25
N GLU A 206 -9.84 -11.07 14.02
CA GLU A 206 -10.95 -10.95 14.98
C GLU A 206 -12.30 -11.08 14.28
N TYR A 207 -12.47 -10.48 13.10
CA TYR A 207 -13.70 -10.55 12.32
C TYR A 207 -14.01 -11.97 11.82
N ARG A 208 -12.99 -12.72 11.40
CA ARG A 208 -13.15 -14.14 11.10
C ARG A 208 -13.54 -14.95 12.32
N ALA A 209 -12.92 -14.68 13.47
CA ALA A 209 -13.27 -15.36 14.72
C ALA A 209 -14.72 -15.10 15.17
N LYS A 210 -15.26 -13.90 14.89
CA LYS A 210 -16.69 -13.58 15.13
C LYS A 210 -17.61 -14.38 14.20
N THR A 211 -17.38 -14.27 12.90
CA THR A 211 -18.22 -14.90 11.86
C THR A 211 -18.20 -16.44 11.92
N ALA A 212 -17.09 -17.05 12.37
CA ALA A 212 -17.00 -18.49 12.61
C ALA A 212 -17.98 -19.01 13.69
N ARG A 213 -18.51 -18.12 14.54
CA ARG A 213 -19.51 -18.45 15.58
C ARG A 213 -20.94 -18.32 15.07
N TRP A 214 -21.15 -17.82 13.87
CA TRP A 214 -22.49 -17.68 13.30
C TRP A 214 -23.07 -19.07 12.98
N LYS A 215 -24.39 -19.19 13.13
CA LYS A 215 -25.10 -20.42 12.79
C LYS A 215 -25.27 -20.52 11.27
N GLY A 216 -25.17 -21.74 10.74
CA GLY A 216 -25.38 -22.04 9.32
C GLY A 216 -24.08 -22.19 8.55
N ALA A 217 -24.14 -21.98 7.23
CA ALA A 217 -22.98 -22.08 6.35
C ALA A 217 -21.88 -21.09 6.73
N ALA A 218 -20.62 -21.51 6.58
CA ALA A 218 -19.45 -20.68 6.85
C ALA A 218 -19.41 -19.49 5.89
N SER A 219 -19.30 -18.28 6.45
CA SER A 219 -19.21 -17.04 5.68
C SER A 219 -17.97 -16.99 4.80
N GLN A 220 -18.11 -16.39 3.63
CA GLN A 220 -16.99 -15.98 2.78
C GLN A 220 -16.57 -14.56 3.15
N HIS A 221 -15.29 -14.22 3.00
CA HIS A 221 -14.76 -12.92 3.42
C HIS A 221 -14.02 -12.23 2.27
N VAL A 222 -14.39 -10.98 2.00
CA VAL A 222 -13.77 -10.12 1.01
C VAL A 222 -13.27 -8.85 1.66
N LEU A 223 -11.99 -8.54 1.45
CA LEU A 223 -11.41 -7.25 1.78
C LEU A 223 -11.52 -6.37 0.54
N LEU A 224 -12.51 -5.48 0.53
CA LEU A 224 -12.65 -4.44 -0.49
C LEU A 224 -11.74 -3.27 -0.11
N SER A 225 -10.62 -3.12 -0.80
CA SER A 225 -9.62 -2.11 -0.42
C SER A 225 -9.00 -1.42 -1.63
N MET A 226 -8.71 -0.14 -1.49
CA MET A 226 -7.96 0.61 -2.52
C MET A 226 -6.47 0.27 -2.54
N SER A 227 -5.96 -0.41 -1.51
CA SER A 227 -4.58 -0.83 -1.42
C SER A 227 -4.52 -2.31 -1.08
N SER A 228 -3.82 -3.08 -1.93
CA SER A 228 -3.51 -4.47 -1.62
C SER A 228 -2.77 -4.56 -0.30
N PRO A 229 -3.10 -5.53 0.57
CA PRO A 229 -2.22 -5.87 1.67
C PRO A 229 -0.86 -6.33 1.12
N ARG A 230 0.21 -6.09 1.88
CA ARG A 230 1.57 -6.50 1.49
C ARG A 230 1.69 -8.02 1.37
N GLU A 231 1.06 -8.70 2.32
CA GLU A 231 0.98 -10.16 2.37
C GLU A 231 -0.48 -10.59 2.22
N PRO A 232 -0.75 -11.75 1.61
CA PRO A 232 -2.07 -12.35 1.64
C PRO A 232 -2.56 -12.50 3.08
N ILE A 233 -3.82 -12.18 3.33
CA ILE A 233 -4.42 -12.29 4.65
C ILE A 233 -5.24 -13.57 4.69
N ASP A 234 -4.93 -14.45 5.64
CA ASP A 234 -5.55 -15.77 5.72
C ASP A 234 -7.08 -15.70 5.82
N GLY A 235 -7.74 -16.41 4.91
CA GLY A 235 -9.20 -16.48 4.80
C GLY A 235 -9.88 -15.22 4.28
N TRP A 236 -9.14 -14.23 3.78
CA TRP A 236 -9.71 -13.03 3.15
C TRP A 236 -9.34 -12.96 1.67
N ASN A 237 -10.35 -12.84 0.81
CA ASN A 237 -10.16 -12.58 -0.61
C ASN A 237 -10.02 -11.07 -0.83
N TYR A 238 -8.89 -10.63 -1.37
CA TYR A 238 -8.73 -9.23 -1.75
C TYR A 238 -9.55 -8.92 -3.01
N LEU A 239 -10.36 -7.85 -2.94
CA LEU A 239 -11.02 -7.25 -4.08
C LEU A 239 -10.62 -5.77 -4.10
N SER A 240 -10.00 -5.30 -5.18
CA SER A 240 -9.77 -3.87 -5.28
C SER A 240 -11.04 -3.13 -5.69
N TYR A 241 -11.02 -1.84 -5.44
CA TYR A 241 -12.02 -0.94 -5.96
C TYR A 241 -12.00 -0.83 -7.50
N GLN A 242 -10.83 -0.94 -8.13
CA GLN A 242 -10.72 -1.00 -9.58
C GLN A 242 -11.42 -2.25 -10.15
N ASP A 243 -11.15 -3.41 -9.55
CA ASP A 243 -11.80 -4.68 -9.88
C ASP A 243 -13.31 -4.62 -9.67
N LEU A 244 -13.77 -3.96 -8.61
CA LEU A 244 -15.19 -3.72 -8.36
C LEU A 244 -15.82 -2.87 -9.46
N ALA A 245 -15.19 -1.77 -9.87
CA ALA A 245 -15.66 -0.92 -10.96
C ALA A 245 -15.71 -1.69 -12.29
N GLU A 246 -14.72 -2.54 -12.57
CA GLU A 246 -14.73 -3.40 -13.75
C GLU A 246 -15.84 -4.46 -13.71
N ARG A 247 -16.06 -5.09 -12.56
CA ARG A 247 -17.20 -6.02 -12.38
C ARG A 247 -18.53 -5.31 -12.64
N ILE A 248 -18.69 -4.09 -12.12
CA ILE A 248 -19.88 -3.26 -12.33
C ILE A 248 -20.08 -2.97 -13.81
N ASP A 249 -19.04 -2.53 -14.51
CA ASP A 249 -19.12 -2.21 -15.94
C ASP A 249 -19.43 -3.43 -16.80
N VAL A 250 -18.83 -4.58 -16.49
CA VAL A 250 -19.15 -5.84 -17.18
C VAL A 250 -20.60 -6.24 -16.95
N ALA A 251 -21.10 -6.11 -15.72
CA ALA A 251 -22.50 -6.38 -15.39
C ALA A 251 -23.45 -5.40 -16.10
N LEU A 252 -23.05 -4.13 -16.23
CA LEU A 252 -23.78 -3.12 -16.97
C LEU A 252 -23.78 -3.36 -18.48
N GLY A 253 -22.74 -3.99 -19.04
CA GLY A 253 -22.66 -4.37 -20.46
C GLY A 253 -23.18 -3.29 -21.42
N ASP A 254 -23.98 -3.73 -22.40
CA ASP A 254 -24.76 -2.86 -23.30
C ASP A 254 -26.20 -2.63 -22.77
N VAL A 255 -26.41 -2.65 -21.45
CA VAL A 255 -27.74 -2.37 -20.88
C VAL A 255 -28.17 -0.97 -21.32
N GLU A 256 -29.03 -0.91 -22.33
CA GLU A 256 -29.66 0.31 -22.84
C GLU A 256 -30.70 0.87 -21.87
N ALA A 257 -30.92 0.22 -20.73
CA ALA A 257 -31.85 0.70 -19.72
C ALA A 257 -31.39 2.09 -19.22
N GLU A 258 -32.25 3.07 -19.49
CA GLU A 258 -32.15 4.41 -18.94
C GLU A 258 -32.94 4.45 -17.63
N GLY A 259 -32.28 4.86 -16.55
CA GLY A 259 -32.88 4.90 -15.23
C GLY A 259 -31.95 5.59 -14.24
N TYR A 260 -32.55 6.23 -13.23
CA TYR A 260 -31.79 6.93 -12.20
C TYR A 260 -30.84 5.97 -11.47
N GLU A 261 -31.29 4.76 -11.19
CA GLU A 261 -30.55 3.71 -10.50
C GLU A 261 -29.35 3.24 -11.33
N ILE A 262 -29.55 2.94 -12.61
CA ILE A 262 -28.49 2.49 -13.52
C ILE A 262 -27.43 3.57 -13.73
N GLU A 263 -27.86 4.83 -13.94
CA GLU A 263 -26.95 5.96 -14.07
C GLU A 263 -26.17 6.21 -12.77
N THR A 264 -26.82 6.02 -11.62
CA THR A 264 -26.17 6.11 -10.30
C THR A 264 -25.06 5.06 -10.14
N ILE A 265 -25.27 3.83 -10.61
CA ILE A 265 -24.22 2.78 -10.64
C ILE A 265 -23.08 3.16 -11.58
N ARG A 266 -23.36 3.66 -12.79
CA ARG A 266 -22.34 4.14 -13.74
C ARG A 266 -21.47 5.24 -13.13
N ARG A 267 -22.11 6.21 -12.46
CA ARG A 267 -21.40 7.31 -11.77
C ARG A 267 -20.58 6.81 -10.60
N TYR A 268 -21.07 5.85 -9.83
CA TYR A 268 -20.28 5.25 -8.76
C TYR A 268 -19.04 4.53 -9.29
N SER A 269 -19.18 3.72 -10.36
CA SER A 269 -18.04 3.11 -11.06
C SER A 269 -17.01 4.17 -11.47
N ARG A 270 -17.46 5.30 -12.03
CA ARG A 270 -16.60 6.43 -12.36
C ARG A 270 -15.90 7.04 -11.14
N VAL A 271 -16.62 7.32 -10.05
CA VAL A 271 -16.03 7.86 -8.81
C VAL A 271 -14.92 6.94 -8.31
N VAL A 272 -15.20 5.64 -8.26
CA VAL A 272 -14.26 4.64 -7.79
C VAL A 272 -12.98 4.63 -8.63
N ARG A 273 -13.08 4.74 -9.95
CA ARG A 273 -11.91 4.82 -10.85
C ARG A 273 -11.11 6.10 -10.66
N LEU A 274 -11.79 7.24 -10.54
CA LEU A 274 -11.11 8.51 -10.28
C LEU A 274 -10.36 8.48 -8.94
N LEU A 275 -10.93 7.83 -7.91
CA LEU A 275 -10.25 7.61 -6.64
C LEU A 275 -9.06 6.67 -6.80
N SER A 276 -9.20 5.57 -7.55
CA SER A 276 -8.09 4.65 -7.82
C SER A 276 -6.94 5.38 -8.52
N ALA A 277 -7.23 6.16 -9.56
CA ALA A 277 -6.24 6.97 -10.27
C ALA A 277 -5.56 7.99 -9.34
N LEU A 278 -6.33 8.61 -8.44
CA LEU A 278 -5.79 9.54 -7.45
C LEU A 278 -4.85 8.83 -6.46
N LEU A 279 -5.16 7.61 -6.05
CA LEU A 279 -4.33 6.83 -5.12
C LEU A 279 -3.07 6.29 -5.79
N ASP A 280 -3.13 5.96 -7.07
CA ASP A 280 -1.95 5.56 -7.86
C ASP A 280 -0.89 6.66 -7.86
N THR A 281 -1.26 7.94 -7.79
CA THR A 281 -0.29 9.05 -7.67
C THR A 281 0.55 9.00 -6.39
N THR A 282 0.11 8.23 -5.38
CA THR A 282 0.86 8.05 -4.13
C THR A 282 1.96 6.99 -4.23
N VAL A 283 1.93 6.15 -5.26
CA VAL A 283 2.90 5.07 -5.47
C VAL A 283 4.27 5.65 -5.82
N VAL A 284 5.33 5.11 -5.22
CA VAL A 284 6.71 5.44 -5.59
C VAL A 284 7.08 4.53 -6.76
N HIS A 285 7.19 5.08 -7.96
CA HIS A 285 7.57 4.33 -9.16
C HIS A 285 9.09 4.31 -9.35
N SER A 286 9.77 5.36 -8.90
CA SER A 286 11.23 5.49 -8.91
C SER A 286 11.73 6.10 -7.61
N PRO A 287 12.86 5.62 -7.05
CA PRO A 287 13.54 6.27 -5.94
C PRO A 287 13.94 7.72 -6.23
N SER A 288 14.14 8.10 -7.49
CA SER A 288 14.49 9.49 -7.85
C SER A 288 13.36 10.50 -7.64
N GLU A 289 12.12 10.05 -7.40
CA GLU A 289 10.98 10.92 -7.15
C GLU A 289 11.12 11.71 -5.85
N SER A 290 10.42 12.85 -5.79
CA SER A 290 10.24 13.57 -4.53
C SER A 290 9.57 12.67 -3.50
N THR A 291 10.00 12.82 -2.25
CA THR A 291 9.38 12.11 -1.12
C THR A 291 7.90 12.46 -1.00
N TRP A 292 7.56 13.75 -1.16
CA TRP A 292 6.22 14.27 -0.97
C TRP A 292 5.52 14.54 -2.29
N LEU A 293 4.20 14.39 -2.29
CA LEU A 293 3.35 14.86 -3.39
C LEU A 293 3.42 16.38 -3.47
N ASP A 294 3.31 16.90 -4.69
CA ASP A 294 3.31 18.33 -4.94
C ASP A 294 2.13 19.02 -4.23
N SER A 295 2.44 20.11 -3.51
CA SER A 295 1.44 20.80 -2.70
C SER A 295 0.46 21.65 -3.52
N ALA A 296 0.88 22.14 -4.69
CA ALA A 296 0.01 22.86 -5.61
C ALA A 296 -0.97 21.90 -6.30
N GLU A 297 -0.51 20.73 -6.72
CA GLU A 297 -1.36 19.66 -7.26
C GLU A 297 -2.39 19.19 -6.23
N LEU A 298 -1.96 18.93 -5.00
CA LEU A 298 -2.88 18.55 -3.93
C LEU A 298 -3.90 19.66 -3.62
N ALA A 299 -3.55 20.94 -3.80
CA ALA A 299 -4.46 22.04 -3.51
C ALA A 299 -5.70 22.06 -4.42
N GLU A 300 -5.65 21.42 -5.60
CA GLU A 300 -6.80 21.28 -6.50
C GLU A 300 -7.89 20.33 -5.95
N ILE A 301 -7.57 19.52 -4.94
CA ILE A 301 -8.53 18.66 -4.26
C ILE A 301 -9.26 19.45 -3.18
N ASP A 302 -10.57 19.61 -3.34
CA ASP A 302 -11.40 20.39 -2.41
C ASP A 302 -11.49 19.76 -1.01
N SER A 303 -11.47 18.42 -0.94
CA SER A 303 -11.57 17.68 0.32
C SER A 303 -10.25 17.67 1.08
N SER A 304 -10.20 18.42 2.19
CA SER A 304 -9.04 18.43 3.10
C SER A 304 -8.70 17.03 3.63
N GLN A 305 -9.71 16.21 3.92
CA GLN A 305 -9.57 14.85 4.42
C GLN A 305 -8.98 13.92 3.35
N THR A 306 -9.33 14.11 2.08
CA THR A 306 -8.73 13.39 0.96
C THR A 306 -7.26 13.77 0.79
N ARG A 307 -6.92 15.07 0.85
CA ARG A 307 -5.51 15.53 0.83
C ARG A 307 -4.69 14.90 1.96
N THR A 308 -5.21 14.89 3.19
CA THR A 308 -4.54 14.25 4.33
C THR A 308 -4.37 12.75 4.13
N ALA A 309 -5.36 12.06 3.56
CA ALA A 309 -5.26 10.63 3.28
C ALA A 309 -4.19 10.32 2.21
N LEU A 310 -4.12 11.09 1.13
CA LEU A 310 -3.08 10.94 0.11
C LEU A 310 -1.68 11.17 0.68
N ARG A 311 -1.51 12.20 1.51
CA ARG A 311 -0.25 12.45 2.23
C ARG A 311 0.13 11.26 3.12
N LYS A 312 -0.82 10.71 3.87
CA LYS A 312 -0.62 9.53 4.72
C LYS A 312 -0.24 8.29 3.91
N LEU A 313 -0.92 8.06 2.79
CA LEU A 313 -0.63 6.94 1.90
C LEU A 313 0.76 7.10 1.26
N ARG A 314 1.10 8.27 0.71
CA ARG A 314 2.45 8.53 0.18
C ARG A 314 3.53 8.27 1.23
N ALA A 315 3.36 8.77 2.46
CA ALA A 315 4.31 8.51 3.55
C ALA A 315 4.50 7.02 3.83
N ARG A 316 3.41 6.23 3.84
CA ARG A 316 3.47 4.78 4.00
C ARG A 316 4.13 4.07 2.80
N ARG A 317 3.91 4.56 1.57
CA ARG A 317 4.59 4.03 0.37
C ARG A 317 6.10 4.29 0.44
N VAL A 318 6.51 5.50 0.82
CA VAL A 318 7.92 5.84 1.07
C VAL A 318 8.51 4.96 2.17
N GLN A 319 7.83 4.80 3.32
CA GLN A 319 8.26 3.90 4.39
C GLN A 319 8.47 2.46 3.92
N THR A 320 7.61 1.99 3.00
CA THR A 320 7.74 0.64 2.40
C THR A 320 9.04 0.52 1.62
N VAL A 321 9.35 1.51 0.79
CA VAL A 321 10.61 1.54 0.02
C VAL A 321 11.82 1.61 0.95
N LEU A 322 11.77 2.47 1.97
CA LEU A 322 12.85 2.58 2.98
C LEU A 322 13.07 1.26 3.74
N ALA A 323 12.01 0.52 4.04
CA ALA A 323 12.12 -0.76 4.72
C ALA A 323 12.74 -1.85 3.82
N ALA A 324 12.54 -1.75 2.50
CA ALA A 324 13.06 -2.71 1.52
C ALA A 324 14.52 -2.43 1.13
N GLU A 325 14.85 -1.15 0.91
CA GLU A 325 16.15 -0.72 0.38
C GLU A 325 17.11 -0.21 1.46
N GLY A 326 16.60 0.03 2.68
CA GLY A 326 17.39 0.49 3.81
C GLY A 326 18.20 -0.63 4.50
N PRO A 327 18.93 -0.30 5.57
CA PRO A 327 19.66 -1.28 6.38
C PRO A 327 18.70 -2.34 6.97
N GLY A 328 19.16 -3.59 7.05
CA GLY A 328 18.42 -4.69 7.70
C GLY A 328 18.34 -4.60 9.23
N VAL A 329 18.70 -3.45 9.82
CA VAL A 329 18.66 -3.16 11.25
C VAL A 329 17.79 -1.94 11.52
N GLY A 330 17.23 -1.88 12.72
CA GLY A 330 16.29 -0.83 13.10
C GLY A 330 14.90 -1.04 12.51
N TRP A 331 14.12 0.04 12.46
CA TRP A 331 12.76 0.04 11.92
C TRP A 331 12.44 1.40 11.30
N THR A 332 11.53 1.38 10.32
CA THR A 332 11.01 2.59 9.68
C THR A 332 9.66 2.99 10.27
N GLU A 333 9.32 4.27 10.18
CA GLU A 333 8.03 4.80 10.62
C GLU A 333 7.39 5.70 9.56
N ALA A 334 6.05 5.77 9.57
CA ALA A 334 5.27 6.75 8.83
C ALA A 334 4.10 7.24 9.68
N ALA A 335 3.91 8.56 9.73
CA ALA A 335 2.87 9.19 10.53
C ALA A 335 2.32 10.47 9.87
N ILE A 336 1.30 11.05 10.50
CA ILE A 336 0.84 12.41 10.25
C ILE A 336 0.97 13.16 11.57
N SER A 337 1.70 14.27 11.57
CA SER A 337 1.86 15.16 12.73
C SER A 337 1.59 16.59 12.28
N HIS A 338 0.76 17.31 13.03
CA HIS A 338 0.31 18.67 12.70
C HIS A 338 -0.26 18.84 11.27
N GLY A 339 -0.83 17.77 10.68
CA GLY A 339 -1.37 17.79 9.32
C GLY A 339 -0.35 17.53 8.20
N HIS A 340 0.90 17.24 8.56
CA HIS A 340 1.99 16.97 7.62
C HIS A 340 2.48 15.53 7.71
N PRO A 341 2.84 14.91 6.57
CA PRO A 341 3.42 13.57 6.56
C PRO A 341 4.79 13.58 7.21
N LEU A 342 5.07 12.50 7.92
CA LEU A 342 6.37 12.21 8.53
C LEU A 342 6.77 10.80 8.12
N VAL A 343 8.04 10.65 7.75
CA VAL A 343 8.70 9.34 7.66
C VAL A 343 10.00 9.37 8.44
N GLY A 344 10.46 8.21 8.90
CA GLY A 344 11.70 8.12 9.66
C GLY A 344 12.26 6.72 9.71
N TRP A 345 13.46 6.61 10.24
CA TRP A 345 14.13 5.35 10.55
C TRP A 345 14.89 5.49 11.86
N ARG A 346 14.83 4.46 12.71
CA ARG A 346 15.53 4.42 14.01
C ARG A 346 16.04 3.02 14.33
N ARG A 347 17.06 2.94 15.18
CA ARG A 347 17.56 1.70 15.79
C ARG A 347 17.88 1.91 17.26
N HIS A 348 17.95 0.80 17.99
CA HIS A 348 18.51 0.81 19.34
C HIS A 348 20.04 0.88 19.27
N ILE A 349 20.64 1.66 20.17
CA ILE A 349 22.08 1.72 20.39
C ILE A 349 22.38 1.93 21.88
N SER A 350 23.55 1.46 22.31
CA SER A 350 24.10 1.75 23.63
C SER A 350 25.10 2.90 23.53
N VAL A 351 24.91 3.94 24.34
CA VAL A 351 25.82 5.08 24.48
C VAL A 351 26.12 5.24 25.96
N ASP A 352 27.41 5.17 26.33
CA ASP A 352 27.87 5.22 27.73
C ASP A 352 27.11 4.28 28.69
N GLY A 353 26.77 3.08 28.20
CA GLY A 353 26.07 2.05 28.97
C GLY A 353 24.55 2.25 29.08
N VAL A 354 23.99 3.26 28.40
CA VAL A 354 22.56 3.53 28.36
C VAL A 354 21.98 3.18 26.99
N GLU A 355 20.93 2.37 26.99
CA GLU A 355 20.17 2.06 25.78
C GLU A 355 19.26 3.24 25.38
N ILE A 356 19.40 3.67 24.13
CA ILE A 356 18.61 4.74 23.52
C ILE A 356 18.12 4.31 22.14
N GLN A 357 17.21 5.09 21.55
CA GLN A 357 16.87 4.96 20.13
C GLN A 357 17.47 6.15 19.39
N ALA A 358 18.18 5.90 18.29
CA ALA A 358 18.77 6.95 17.47
C ALA A 358 18.47 6.71 15.98
N GLY A 359 18.41 7.79 15.21
CA GLY A 359 18.13 7.74 13.79
C GLY A 359 17.71 9.10 13.25
N TRP A 360 16.76 9.11 12.31
CA TRP A 360 16.31 10.32 11.66
C TRP A 360 14.79 10.39 11.42
N GLN A 361 14.27 11.62 11.28
CA GLN A 361 12.91 11.92 10.86
C GLN A 361 12.89 12.99 9.77
N TYR A 362 12.09 12.77 8.72
CA TYR A 362 11.83 13.73 7.66
C TYR A 362 10.35 14.14 7.65
N GLN A 363 10.11 15.43 7.83
CA GLN A 363 8.78 16.04 7.87
C GLN A 363 8.89 17.51 7.46
N GLU A 364 8.01 17.96 6.57
CA GLU A 364 7.92 19.36 6.10
C GLU A 364 9.23 19.94 5.55
N GLY A 365 9.93 19.15 4.73
CA GLY A 365 11.21 19.61 4.18
C GLY A 365 12.29 19.77 5.25
N GLN A 366 12.13 19.19 6.44
CA GLN A 366 13.16 19.20 7.49
C GLN A 366 13.63 17.77 7.75
N PHE A 367 14.92 17.54 7.53
CA PHE A 367 15.58 16.29 7.89
C PHE A 367 16.21 16.46 9.27
N ARG A 368 15.76 15.64 10.22
CA ARG A 368 16.15 15.69 11.63
C ARG A 368 16.98 14.47 11.96
N LEU A 369 18.17 14.65 12.51
CA LEU A 369 18.81 13.61 13.31
C LEU A 369 18.23 13.68 14.72
N CYS A 370 17.83 12.55 15.26
CA CYS A 370 17.11 12.49 16.51
C CYS A 370 17.50 11.32 17.40
N ALA A 371 17.31 11.52 18.70
CA ALA A 371 17.38 10.47 19.71
C ALA A 371 16.10 10.46 20.57
N VAL A 372 15.65 9.26 20.94
CA VAL A 372 14.62 9.02 21.95
C VAL A 372 15.33 8.49 23.19
N LEU A 373 15.10 9.14 24.32
CA LEU A 373 15.80 8.93 25.58
C LEU A 373 14.80 8.50 26.68
N PRO A 374 14.32 7.24 26.68
CA PRO A 374 13.30 6.80 27.65
C PRO A 374 13.71 7.00 29.11
N HIS A 375 15.01 6.91 29.42
CA HIS A 375 15.57 7.14 30.75
C HIS A 375 15.50 8.61 31.21
N LEU A 376 15.27 9.54 30.28
CA LEU A 376 15.05 10.98 30.53
C LEU A 376 13.63 11.41 30.12
N SER A 377 12.66 10.51 30.20
CA SER A 377 11.28 10.78 29.82
C SER A 377 10.60 11.73 30.83
N GLY A 378 9.99 12.81 30.33
CA GLY A 378 9.29 13.76 31.17
C GLY A 378 8.98 15.09 30.46
N ARG A 379 8.08 15.86 31.07
CA ARG A 379 7.54 17.12 30.51
C ARG A 379 8.05 18.37 31.24
N SER A 380 8.79 18.22 32.33
CA SER A 380 9.28 19.36 33.12
C SER A 380 10.44 20.08 32.43
N VAL A 381 10.74 21.29 32.90
CA VAL A 381 11.92 22.04 32.45
C VAL A 381 13.21 21.29 32.77
N ALA A 382 13.26 20.61 33.93
CA ALA A 382 14.40 19.80 34.33
C ALA A 382 14.61 18.61 33.37
N ASP A 383 13.53 17.92 32.98
CA ASP A 383 13.62 16.79 32.04
C ASP A 383 14.13 17.27 30.67
N ARG A 384 13.66 18.44 30.21
CA ARG A 384 14.15 19.06 28.98
C ARG A 384 15.65 19.39 29.09
N GLN A 385 16.09 19.99 30.19
CA GLN A 385 17.50 20.34 30.41
C GLN A 385 18.38 19.09 30.46
N ALA A 386 17.90 17.99 31.07
CA ALA A 386 18.63 16.73 31.10
C ALA A 386 18.82 16.14 29.69
N ARG A 387 17.80 16.18 28.83
CA ARG A 387 17.92 15.75 27.43
C ARG A 387 18.85 16.63 26.62
N GLU A 388 18.84 17.93 26.87
CA GLU A 388 19.73 18.89 26.21
C GLU A 388 21.19 18.69 26.65
N ALA A 389 21.43 18.42 27.94
CA ALA A 389 22.75 18.07 28.47
C ALA A 389 23.29 16.78 27.83
N PHE A 390 22.48 15.71 27.77
CA PHE A 390 22.84 14.48 27.07
C PHE A 390 23.22 14.74 25.60
N ALA A 391 22.41 15.53 24.88
CA ALA A 391 22.69 15.84 23.48
C ALA A 391 23.96 16.69 23.29
N SER A 392 24.27 17.57 24.25
CA SER A 392 25.52 18.33 24.28
C SER A 392 26.75 17.48 24.60
N GLU A 393 26.60 16.42 25.39
CA GLU A 393 27.65 15.45 25.71
C GLU A 393 27.91 14.47 24.55
N HIS A 394 26.89 14.25 23.70
CA HIS A 394 26.92 13.34 22.54
C HIS A 394 26.63 14.05 21.20
N PRO A 395 27.39 15.10 20.82
CA PRO A 395 27.13 15.87 19.60
C PRO A 395 27.23 15.02 18.33
N GLU A 396 28.00 13.93 18.34
CA GLU A 396 28.16 12.98 17.24
C GLU A 396 26.85 12.30 16.79
N LEU A 397 25.86 12.17 17.69
CA LEU A 397 24.52 11.66 17.36
C LEU A 397 23.71 12.63 16.47
N PHE A 398 24.14 13.89 16.41
CA PHE A 398 23.41 14.98 15.75
C PHE A 398 24.29 15.70 14.71
N ASP A 399 25.37 15.05 14.28
CA ASP A 399 26.27 15.58 13.27
C ASP A 399 25.68 15.39 11.85
N LEU A 400 25.26 16.50 11.26
CA LEU A 400 24.67 16.54 9.92
C LEU A 400 25.73 16.73 8.82
N THR A 401 27.01 16.92 9.17
CA THR A 401 28.07 17.22 8.19
C THR A 401 28.30 16.05 7.23
N SER A 402 28.22 14.81 7.70
CA SER A 402 28.37 13.61 6.86
C SER A 402 27.22 13.42 5.85
N LEU A 403 26.17 14.23 5.94
CA LEU A 403 24.98 14.14 5.09
C LEU A 403 24.90 15.28 4.05
N SER A 404 25.88 16.19 4.02
CA SER A 404 25.84 17.37 3.13
C SER A 404 25.74 17.01 1.65
N ASP A 405 26.40 15.93 1.24
CA ASP A 405 26.49 15.50 -0.15
C ASP A 405 25.38 14.50 -0.52
N ILE A 406 24.62 14.05 0.49
CA ILE A 406 23.54 13.07 0.35
C ILE A 406 22.18 13.77 0.28
N LEU A 407 22.00 14.78 1.13
CA LEU A 407 20.74 15.50 1.22
C LEU A 407 20.59 16.51 0.08
N ALA A 408 19.36 16.71 -0.36
CA ALA A 408 19.06 17.63 -1.46
C ALA A 408 19.17 19.09 -0.99
N SER A 409 20.26 19.77 -1.37
CA SER A 409 20.50 21.20 -1.13
C SER A 409 20.23 21.64 0.32
N PRO A 410 20.89 21.05 1.32
CA PRO A 410 20.66 21.40 2.71
C PRO A 410 21.01 22.86 2.98
N ASP A 411 20.17 23.54 3.78
CA ASP A 411 20.55 24.82 4.40
C ASP A 411 21.95 24.68 5.04
N SER A 412 22.78 25.71 4.91
CA SER A 412 24.18 25.69 5.35
C SER A 412 24.38 25.47 6.85
N ASP A 413 23.35 25.70 7.68
CA ASP A 413 23.44 25.59 9.14
C ASP A 413 22.37 24.69 9.73
N ALA A 414 22.81 23.70 10.50
CA ALA A 414 21.96 22.87 11.32
C ALA A 414 21.29 23.67 12.45
N LYS A 415 19.97 23.46 12.59
CA LYS A 415 19.06 24.13 13.50
C LYS A 415 18.56 23.17 14.58
N PRO A 416 18.15 23.66 15.76
CA PRO A 416 18.39 25.02 16.24
C PRO A 416 19.89 25.33 16.41
N ARG A 417 20.26 26.62 16.37
CA ARG A 417 21.68 27.02 16.53
C ARG A 417 22.01 27.12 18.02
N GLY A 418 23.11 26.49 18.43
CA GLY A 418 23.63 26.55 19.80
C GLY A 418 22.79 25.85 20.87
N HIS A 419 21.77 25.07 20.47
CA HIS A 419 20.92 24.27 21.36
C HIS A 419 20.22 23.16 20.57
N PHE A 420 19.48 22.31 21.26
CA PHE A 420 18.75 21.18 20.67
C PHE A 420 17.24 21.39 20.64
N GLY A 421 16.61 20.90 19.56
CA GLY A 421 15.16 20.77 19.48
C GLY A 421 14.69 19.63 20.38
N HIS A 422 13.45 19.70 20.87
CA HIS A 422 12.90 18.69 21.77
C HIS A 422 11.40 18.51 21.56
N PHE A 423 10.93 17.28 21.72
CA PHE A 423 9.53 16.97 21.91
C PHE A 423 9.37 16.13 23.18
N ALA A 424 8.34 16.44 23.95
CA ALA A 424 7.99 15.59 25.08
C ALA A 424 7.44 14.24 24.58
N PRO A 425 7.64 13.15 25.33
CA PRO A 425 8.28 13.14 26.65
C PRO A 425 9.80 12.91 26.61
N ASP A 426 10.39 12.43 25.53
CA ASP A 426 11.74 11.85 25.54
C ASP A 426 12.57 12.12 24.28
N PHE A 427 12.13 13.02 23.40
CA PHE A 427 12.72 13.20 22.08
C PHE A 427 13.60 14.46 22.00
N VAL A 428 14.78 14.33 21.41
CA VAL A 428 15.73 15.43 21.16
C VAL A 428 16.28 15.36 19.72
N TYR A 429 16.54 16.50 19.09
CA TYR A 429 16.96 16.53 17.68
C TYR A 429 17.74 17.79 17.25
N ARG A 430 18.43 17.66 16.11
CA ARG A 430 18.88 18.77 15.25
C ARG A 430 18.45 18.51 13.81
N TYR A 431 18.36 19.56 13.00
CA TYR A 431 17.80 19.46 11.66
C TYR A 431 18.41 20.42 10.65
N VAL A 432 18.32 20.05 9.37
CA VAL A 432 18.52 20.95 8.22
C VAL A 432 17.24 21.03 7.40
N LYS A 433 17.08 22.09 6.62
CA LYS A 433 16.00 22.20 5.64
C LYS A 433 16.46 21.64 4.31
N VAL A 434 15.67 20.71 3.77
CA VAL A 434 15.87 19.97 2.51
C VAL A 434 14.48 19.76 1.86
N PRO A 435 13.83 20.82 1.34
CA PRO A 435 12.43 20.75 0.88
C PRO A 435 12.20 19.77 -0.28
N ASP A 436 13.21 19.59 -1.14
CA ASP A 436 13.12 18.82 -2.38
C ASP A 436 13.74 17.43 -2.26
N GLN A 437 13.71 16.86 -1.05
CA GLN A 437 14.33 15.56 -0.78
C GLN A 437 13.68 14.43 -1.59
N SER A 438 14.49 13.69 -2.34
CA SER A 438 14.06 12.49 -3.07
C SER A 438 14.00 11.26 -2.15
N VAL A 439 13.25 10.24 -2.58
CA VAL A 439 13.19 8.95 -1.89
C VAL A 439 14.57 8.29 -1.84
N GLN A 440 15.35 8.37 -2.93
CA GLN A 440 16.72 7.86 -3.00
C GLN A 440 17.62 8.52 -1.97
N GLY A 441 17.58 9.85 -1.83
CA GLY A 441 18.42 10.51 -0.85
C GLY A 441 18.00 10.19 0.60
N LEU A 442 16.74 9.80 0.85
CA LEU A 442 16.36 9.24 2.16
C LEU A 442 16.92 7.81 2.37
N ILE A 443 16.96 6.97 1.33
CA ILE A 443 17.61 5.65 1.39
C ILE A 443 19.10 5.83 1.72
N ASP A 444 19.79 6.68 0.96
CA ASP A 444 21.22 6.95 1.11
C ASP A 444 21.52 7.54 2.49
N ALA A 445 20.70 8.50 2.95
CA ALA A 445 20.82 9.07 4.29
C ALA A 445 20.61 8.01 5.37
N THR A 446 19.73 7.03 5.16
CA THR A 446 19.52 5.93 6.12
C THR A 446 20.77 5.06 6.26
N HIS A 447 21.41 4.70 5.15
CA HIS A 447 22.67 3.93 5.17
C HIS A 447 23.81 4.71 5.81
N ALA A 448 23.93 6.01 5.49
CA ALA A 448 24.94 6.89 6.07
C ALA A 448 24.75 7.07 7.59
N VAL A 449 23.52 7.36 8.04
CA VAL A 449 23.20 7.46 9.47
C VAL A 449 23.47 6.14 10.18
N ASN A 450 23.09 5.00 9.60
CA ASN A 450 23.39 3.70 10.19
C ASN A 450 24.90 3.48 10.41
N SER A 451 25.71 3.80 9.40
CA SER A 451 27.18 3.67 9.47
C SER A 451 27.79 4.57 10.55
N SER A 452 27.28 5.80 10.70
CA SER A 452 27.68 6.71 11.78
C SER A 452 27.33 6.14 13.16
N LEU A 453 26.11 5.61 13.33
CA LEU A 453 25.67 5.03 14.60
C LEU A 453 26.47 3.75 14.98
N GLU A 454 26.90 2.96 14.00
CA GLU A 454 27.79 1.81 14.23
C GLU A 454 29.15 2.24 14.76
N SER A 455 29.71 3.31 14.18
CA SER A 455 30.99 3.88 14.61
C SER A 455 30.93 4.39 16.05
N ILE A 456 29.82 5.02 16.43
CA ILE A 456 29.56 5.50 17.80
C ILE A 456 29.47 4.32 18.78
N GLY A 457 28.67 3.30 18.46
CA GLY A 457 28.52 2.12 19.31
C GLY A 457 29.83 1.34 19.51
N ALA A 458 30.67 1.27 18.47
CA ALA A 458 31.98 0.61 18.53
C ALA A 458 33.01 1.41 19.36
N ALA A 459 33.01 2.75 19.26
CA ALA A 459 33.94 3.60 20.00
C ALA A 459 33.73 3.54 21.53
N VAL A 460 32.48 3.32 21.98
CA VAL A 460 32.13 3.20 23.41
C VAL A 460 32.68 1.90 24.03
N HIS A 461 32.79 0.82 23.25
CA HIS A 461 33.37 -0.46 23.72
C HIS A 461 34.91 -0.44 23.80
N GLY A 462 35.56 0.59 23.23
CA GLY A 462 37.02 0.73 23.17
C GLY A 462 37.61 1.69 24.21
N ARG A 463 36.80 2.39 25.02
CA ARG A 463 37.34 3.26 26.09
C ARG A 463 37.78 2.40 27.28
N PRO A 464 39.07 2.43 27.68
CA PRO A 464 39.49 1.74 28.90
C PRO A 464 38.78 2.38 30.09
N MET A 465 38.20 1.55 30.96
CA MET A 465 37.68 1.97 32.26
C MET A 465 38.85 2.58 33.05
N SER A 466 38.95 3.91 33.06
CA SER A 466 39.83 4.62 33.99
C SER A 466 39.20 4.53 35.38
N GLY A 467 39.70 3.60 36.18
CA GLY A 467 39.40 3.46 37.60
C GLY A 467 40.14 4.46 38.47
#